data_AF-G4ZDM8-F1
#
_entry.id   AF-G4ZDM8-F1
#
_cell.length_a   1.000
_cell.length_b   1.000
_cell.length_c   1.000
_cell.angle_alpha   90.00
_cell.angle_beta   90.00
_cell.angle_gamma   90.00
#
_symmetry.space_group_name_H-M   'P 1'
#
loop_
_entity.id
_entity.type
_entity.pdbx_description
1 polymer ?
#
loop_
_entity_poly.entity_id
_entity_poly.type
_entity_poly.pdbx_seq_one_letter_code
_entity_poly.pdbx_strand_id
1 'polypeptide(L)'
;MGPYVTDTSPSASSLSSGSSWVDPDNGTLSETHSTPPFYLEGLVGTCYRMDELQGICENVVERLFKTRNRLDEADFSAIPNRLRAAFAQIGHRFHAFLDQHAHRTTIERLVSARTLMNVLLEINRELDSMQRNMDFDEEEWESTWSIQVRDVEENLVSAWEANVKSLRTVLPDAEAQLDALTLLKNEVRQSVSKRGTSSQGILEAAAEAVIALSPSTRCKRSPHHSALDPGTVFRGTWMGANVVI
;
A
#
# COMPACT_ATOMS: atom_id res chain seq x y z
N MET A 1 64.29 -49.51 -21.42
CA MET A 1 64.65 -50.60 -20.49
C MET A 1 63.39 -51.03 -19.76
N GLY A 2 63.29 -52.33 -19.50
CA GLY A 2 62.06 -53.09 -19.35
C GLY A 2 61.18 -52.85 -18.11
N PRO A 3 60.10 -53.65 -18.00
CA PRO A 3 58.78 -53.27 -17.49
C PRO A 3 58.39 -54.03 -16.20
N TYR A 4 57.31 -53.64 -15.52
CA TYR A 4 56.50 -54.52 -14.64
C TYR A 4 55.14 -53.81 -14.41
N VAL A 5 53.97 -54.41 -14.19
CA VAL A 5 53.31 -55.71 -14.44
C VAL A 5 51.86 -55.47 -13.97
N THR A 6 50.89 -56.11 -14.63
CA THR A 6 49.47 -56.18 -14.27
C THR A 6 49.21 -57.20 -13.15
N ASP A 7 48.23 -56.95 -12.28
CA ASP A 7 47.42 -58.01 -11.65
C ASP A 7 46.02 -57.45 -11.30
N THR A 8 44.93 -57.87 -11.94
CA THR A 8 44.06 -59.06 -11.73
C THR A 8 43.27 -59.06 -10.41
N SER A 9 41.93 -59.11 -10.55
CA SER A 9 40.85 -59.10 -9.54
C SER A 9 40.87 -60.29 -8.55
N PRO A 10 39.98 -60.29 -7.52
CA PRO A 10 38.71 -61.01 -7.74
C PRO A 10 37.45 -60.46 -7.02
N SER A 11 36.33 -60.91 -7.57
CA SER A 11 34.93 -60.80 -7.16
C SER A 11 34.59 -61.19 -5.72
N ALA A 12 33.53 -60.59 -5.18
CA ALA A 12 32.57 -61.27 -4.32
C ALA A 12 31.16 -60.76 -4.62
N SER A 13 30.28 -61.69 -4.97
CA SER A 13 28.88 -61.48 -5.31
C SER A 13 27.97 -61.65 -4.10
N SER A 14 26.77 -61.05 -4.23
CA SER A 14 25.48 -61.39 -3.61
C SER A 14 25.28 -61.08 -2.13
N LEU A 15 24.27 -60.26 -1.84
CA LEU A 15 22.97 -60.76 -1.37
C LEU A 15 21.89 -59.69 -1.50
N SER A 16 20.79 -60.12 -2.10
CA SER A 16 19.56 -59.38 -2.27
C SER A 16 18.83 -59.27 -0.94
N SER A 17 18.29 -58.08 -0.62
CA SER A 17 17.15 -57.94 0.28
C SER A 17 16.35 -56.74 -0.17
N GLY A 18 15.15 -57.03 -0.66
CA GLY A 18 14.23 -56.06 -1.20
C GLY A 18 13.73 -55.09 -0.14
N SER A 19 13.61 -53.85 -0.56
CA SER A 19 12.66 -52.91 0.02
C SER A 19 12.09 -52.12 -1.13
N SER A 20 10.86 -52.50 -1.48
CA SER A 20 9.93 -51.74 -2.32
C SER A 20 9.89 -50.29 -1.84
N TRP A 21 10.47 -49.40 -2.63
CA TRP A 21 10.16 -47.99 -2.60
C TRP A 21 9.54 -47.67 -3.95
N VAL A 22 8.27 -47.30 -3.88
CA VAL A 22 7.45 -46.86 -5.00
C VAL A 22 8.00 -45.50 -5.43
N ASP A 23 8.55 -45.42 -6.64
CA ASP A 23 8.82 -44.14 -7.31
C ASP A 23 7.48 -43.48 -7.64
N PRO A 24 7.18 -42.27 -7.13
CA PRO A 24 6.11 -41.44 -7.64
C PRO A 24 6.69 -40.36 -8.56
N ASP A 25 7.52 -40.75 -9.53
CA ASP A 25 7.88 -39.88 -10.65
C ASP A 25 6.83 -40.02 -11.74
N ASN A 26 5.68 -39.37 -11.53
CA ASN A 26 4.84 -38.90 -12.63
C ASN A 26 4.07 -37.64 -12.22
N GLY A 27 4.84 -36.58 -11.95
CA GLY A 27 4.32 -35.23 -11.76
C GLY A 27 4.90 -34.30 -12.81
N THR A 28 4.54 -34.48 -14.08
CA THR A 28 4.72 -33.43 -15.08
C THR A 28 3.75 -32.30 -14.74
N LEU A 29 4.12 -31.46 -13.76
CA LEU A 29 3.49 -30.18 -13.53
C LEU A 29 3.94 -29.25 -14.66
N SER A 30 3.31 -29.39 -15.82
CA SER A 30 3.14 -28.29 -16.75
C SER A 30 2.16 -27.30 -16.12
N GLU A 31 2.61 -26.54 -15.12
CA GLU A 31 1.98 -25.28 -14.78
C GLU A 31 2.36 -24.25 -15.84
N THR A 32 1.72 -24.34 -17.00
CA THR A 32 1.45 -23.14 -17.78
C THR A 32 0.41 -22.34 -17.02
N HIS A 33 0.83 -21.67 -15.94
CA HIS A 33 0.15 -20.49 -15.45
C HIS A 33 0.33 -19.41 -16.53
N SER A 34 -0.50 -19.52 -17.57
CA SER A 34 -0.66 -18.47 -18.56
C SER A 34 -1.34 -17.33 -17.82
N THR A 35 -0.54 -16.42 -17.27
CA THR A 35 -1.04 -15.16 -16.74
C THR A 35 -1.89 -14.51 -17.83
N PRO A 36 -3.16 -14.18 -17.56
CA PRO A 36 -4.05 -13.65 -18.59
C PRO A 36 -3.42 -12.38 -19.21
N PRO A 37 -3.65 -12.14 -20.50
CA PRO A 37 -3.09 -10.98 -21.18
C PRO A 37 -3.51 -9.71 -20.46
N PHE A 38 -2.52 -8.90 -20.12
CA PHE A 38 -2.69 -7.63 -19.45
C PHE A 38 -2.96 -6.53 -20.49
N TYR A 39 -4.08 -5.82 -20.31
CA TYR A 39 -4.47 -4.69 -21.15
C TYR A 39 -4.17 -3.39 -20.41
N LEU A 40 -3.37 -2.52 -21.04
CA LEU A 40 -3.09 -1.18 -20.53
C LEU A 40 -4.27 -0.22 -20.77
N GLU A 41 -5.21 -0.62 -21.63
CA GLU A 41 -6.42 0.14 -21.94
C GLU A 41 -7.27 0.32 -20.69
N GLY A 42 -7.63 1.57 -20.38
CA GLY A 42 -8.47 1.91 -19.22
C GLY A 42 -7.70 2.38 -17.98
N LEU A 43 -6.41 2.06 -17.84
CA LEU A 43 -5.63 2.47 -16.65
C LEU A 43 -5.58 3.98 -16.47
N VAL A 44 -5.43 4.74 -17.56
CA VAL A 44 -5.43 6.22 -17.54
C VAL A 44 -6.73 6.76 -16.92
N GLY A 45 -7.88 6.16 -17.27
CA GLY A 45 -9.17 6.57 -16.73
C GLY A 45 -9.30 6.29 -15.23
N THR A 46 -8.69 5.20 -14.76
CA THR A 46 -8.68 4.86 -13.32
C THR A 46 -7.68 5.71 -12.54
N CYS A 47 -6.56 6.14 -13.14
CA CYS A 47 -5.60 7.06 -12.50
C CYS A 47 -6.25 8.40 -12.12
N TYR A 48 -7.17 8.92 -12.94
CA TYR A 48 -7.89 10.16 -12.62
C TYR A 48 -8.67 10.06 -11.30
N ARG A 49 -9.08 8.85 -10.91
CA ARG A 49 -9.82 8.59 -9.67
C ARG A 49 -8.93 8.43 -8.45
N MET A 50 -7.61 8.52 -8.61
CA MET A 50 -6.65 8.43 -7.50
C MET A 50 -6.39 9.79 -6.83
N ASP A 51 -7.01 10.87 -7.33
CA ASP A 51 -6.98 12.22 -6.79
C ASP A 51 -5.55 12.70 -6.44
N GLU A 52 -5.18 12.77 -5.16
CA GLU A 52 -3.87 13.29 -4.73
C GLU A 52 -2.71 12.45 -5.26
N LEU A 53 -2.94 11.16 -5.52
CA LEU A 53 -1.95 10.23 -6.09
C LEU A 53 -2.00 10.16 -7.62
N GLN A 54 -2.89 10.91 -8.28
CA GLN A 54 -3.09 10.86 -9.73
C GLN A 54 -1.78 11.00 -10.49
N GLY A 55 -0.98 12.03 -10.20
CA GLY A 55 0.27 12.31 -10.95
C GLY A 55 1.30 11.17 -10.87
N ILE A 56 1.43 10.53 -9.70
CA ILE A 56 2.30 9.36 -9.55
C ILE A 56 1.74 8.16 -10.33
N CYS A 57 0.43 7.94 -10.26
CA CYS A 57 -0.21 6.83 -10.98
C CYS A 57 -0.11 7.01 -12.50
N GLU A 58 -0.29 8.23 -13.01
CA GLU A 58 -0.08 8.57 -14.42
C GLU A 58 1.36 8.33 -14.86
N ASN A 59 2.33 8.67 -14.02
CA ASN A 59 3.74 8.37 -14.30
C ASN A 59 3.98 6.85 -14.42
N VAL A 60 3.45 6.04 -13.49
CA VAL A 60 3.55 4.57 -13.57
C VAL A 60 2.92 4.04 -14.86
N VAL A 61 1.76 4.56 -15.26
CA VAL A 61 1.11 4.20 -16.53
C VAL A 61 1.99 4.54 -17.73
N GLU A 62 2.55 5.74 -17.77
CA GLU A 62 3.46 6.17 -18.83
C GLU A 62 4.64 5.22 -18.97
N ARG A 63 5.26 4.84 -17.84
CA ARG A 63 6.38 3.89 -17.80
C ARG A 63 5.98 2.50 -18.28
N LEU A 64 4.78 2.03 -17.90
CA LEU A 64 4.24 0.76 -18.38
C LEU A 64 4.02 0.78 -19.90
N PHE A 65 3.50 1.87 -20.46
CA PHE A 65 3.33 2.04 -21.91
C PHE A 65 4.66 2.07 -22.65
N LYS A 66 5.63 2.86 -22.18
CA LYS A 66 6.98 2.91 -22.78
C LYS A 66 7.65 1.54 -22.77
N THR A 67 7.53 0.83 -21.64
CA THR A 67 8.09 -0.52 -21.51
C THR A 67 7.43 -1.50 -22.47
N ARG A 68 6.09 -1.44 -22.62
CA ARG A 68 5.38 -2.25 -23.60
C ARG A 68 5.83 -1.96 -25.03
N ASN A 69 5.94 -0.68 -25.40
CA ASN A 69 6.40 -0.31 -26.74
C ASN A 69 7.80 -0.85 -27.02
N ARG A 70 8.73 -0.74 -26.05
CA ARG A 70 10.08 -1.33 -26.17
C ARG A 70 10.04 -2.85 -26.28
N LEU A 71 9.14 -3.53 -25.56
CA LEU A 71 8.93 -4.98 -25.68
C LEU A 71 8.37 -5.39 -27.04
N ASP A 72 7.49 -4.57 -27.61
CA ASP A 72 6.87 -4.82 -28.92
C ASP A 72 7.85 -4.50 -30.08
N GLU A 73 8.76 -3.54 -29.89
CA GLU A 73 9.85 -3.19 -30.82
C GLU A 73 11.02 -4.18 -30.79
N ALA A 74 11.31 -4.75 -29.62
CA ALA A 74 12.27 -5.83 -29.50
C ALA A 74 11.76 -7.08 -30.24
N ASP A 75 12.66 -7.83 -30.88
CA ASP A 75 12.28 -9.08 -31.55
C ASP A 75 11.59 -10.00 -30.54
N PHE A 76 10.26 -10.13 -30.65
CA PHE A 76 9.39 -10.74 -29.63
C PHE A 76 9.77 -12.20 -29.34
N SER A 77 10.46 -12.84 -30.29
CA SER A 77 11.01 -14.18 -30.18
C SER A 77 12.27 -14.27 -29.30
N ALA A 78 13.02 -13.17 -29.16
CA ALA A 78 14.26 -13.06 -28.40
C ALA A 78 14.03 -12.74 -26.91
N ILE A 79 12.85 -12.22 -26.54
CA ILE A 79 12.56 -11.84 -25.14
C ILE A 79 12.22 -13.09 -24.31
N PRO A 80 12.98 -13.37 -23.24
CA PRO A 80 12.70 -14.48 -22.34
C PRO A 80 11.27 -14.44 -21.79
N ASN A 81 10.55 -15.57 -21.83
CA ASN A 81 9.18 -15.71 -21.30
C ASN A 81 9.04 -15.17 -19.87
N ARG A 82 10.08 -15.36 -19.04
CA ARG A 82 10.12 -14.85 -17.65
C ARG A 82 9.96 -13.33 -17.55
N LEU A 83 10.52 -12.56 -18.49
CA LEU A 83 10.45 -11.10 -18.48
C LEU A 83 9.08 -10.62 -18.94
N ARG A 84 8.48 -11.30 -19.92
CA ARG A 84 7.09 -11.08 -20.32
C ARG A 84 6.11 -11.36 -19.19
N ALA A 85 6.31 -12.47 -18.46
CA ALA A 85 5.51 -12.81 -17.30
C ALA A 85 5.67 -11.78 -16.16
N ALA A 86 6.90 -11.33 -15.90
CA ALA A 86 7.18 -10.28 -14.92
C ALA A 86 6.47 -8.96 -15.27
N PHE A 87 6.55 -8.52 -16.54
CA PHE A 87 5.84 -7.33 -17.00
C PHE A 87 4.32 -7.44 -16.79
N ALA A 88 3.73 -8.56 -17.20
CA ALA A 88 2.30 -8.81 -17.00
C ALA A 88 1.92 -8.81 -15.51
N GLN A 89 2.76 -9.37 -14.64
CA GLN A 89 2.52 -9.40 -13.20
C GLN A 89 2.56 -8.00 -12.58
N ILE A 90 3.54 -7.17 -12.97
CA ILE A 90 3.64 -5.78 -12.51
C ILE A 90 2.38 -5.02 -12.96
N GLY A 91 1.99 -5.18 -14.23
CA GLY A 91 0.78 -4.58 -14.78
C GLY A 91 -0.48 -4.95 -14.02
N HIS A 92 -0.69 -6.25 -13.75
CA HIS A 92 -1.83 -6.75 -12.99
C HIS A 92 -1.85 -6.22 -11.55
N ARG A 93 -0.70 -6.17 -10.87
CA ARG A 93 -0.60 -5.60 -9.52
C ARG A 93 -0.96 -4.12 -9.51
N PHE A 94 -0.50 -3.36 -10.50
CA PHE A 94 -0.83 -1.95 -10.60
C PHE A 94 -2.31 -1.73 -10.93
N HIS A 95 -2.91 -2.53 -11.82
CA HIS A 95 -4.34 -2.49 -12.08
C HIS A 95 -5.16 -2.75 -10.81
N ALA A 96 -4.82 -3.82 -10.08
CA ALA A 96 -5.49 -4.16 -8.82
C ALA A 96 -5.34 -3.05 -7.77
N PHE A 97 -4.17 -2.42 -7.71
CA PHE A 97 -3.93 -1.26 -6.85
C PHE A 97 -4.88 -0.10 -7.19
N LEU A 98 -5.04 0.23 -8.47
CA LEU A 98 -5.96 1.30 -8.90
C LEU A 98 -7.42 0.96 -8.55
N ASP A 99 -7.87 -0.25 -8.90
CA ASP A 99 -9.24 -0.68 -8.61
C ASP A 99 -9.58 -0.63 -7.12
N GLN A 100 -8.64 -1.02 -6.27
CA GLN A 100 -8.84 -1.05 -4.83
C GLN A 100 -8.89 0.35 -4.19
N HIS A 101 -8.32 1.37 -4.84
CA HIS A 101 -8.03 2.65 -4.19
C HIS A 101 -8.66 3.87 -4.86
N ALA A 102 -9.18 3.74 -6.08
CA ALA A 102 -9.84 4.79 -6.86
C ALA A 102 -11.11 5.40 -6.22
N HIS A 103 -11.63 4.81 -5.15
CA HIS A 103 -12.92 5.20 -4.56
C HIS A 103 -12.84 5.51 -3.06
N ARG A 104 -11.63 5.78 -2.56
CA ARG A 104 -11.40 6.08 -1.16
C ARG A 104 -11.88 7.48 -0.79
N THR A 105 -12.50 7.59 0.38
CA THR A 105 -12.87 8.87 0.98
C THR A 105 -11.63 9.72 1.28
N THR A 106 -11.81 11.04 1.47
CA THR A 106 -10.70 11.94 1.82
C THR A 106 -9.94 11.49 3.08
N ILE A 107 -10.63 10.94 4.08
CA ILE A 107 -9.99 10.46 5.31
C ILE A 107 -9.16 9.21 5.03
N GLU A 108 -9.72 8.24 4.31
CA GLU A 108 -9.00 7.03 3.92
C GLU A 108 -7.77 7.36 3.07
N ARG A 109 -7.87 8.30 2.12
CA ARG A 109 -6.74 8.77 1.32
C ARG A 109 -5.68 9.42 2.20
N LEU A 110 -6.08 10.30 3.13
CA LEU A 110 -5.16 10.97 4.05
C LEU A 110 -4.34 9.97 4.90
N VAL A 111 -4.99 8.98 5.50
CA VAL A 111 -4.32 7.99 6.36
C VAL A 111 -3.51 6.97 5.57
N SER A 112 -3.91 6.67 4.33
CA SER A 112 -3.26 5.62 3.53
C SER A 112 -2.20 6.14 2.55
N ALA A 113 -2.17 7.44 2.25
CA ALA A 113 -1.32 8.02 1.21
C ALA A 113 0.15 7.57 1.30
N ARG A 114 0.74 7.60 2.50
CA ARG A 114 2.13 7.14 2.71
C ARG A 114 2.33 5.69 2.29
N THR A 115 1.44 4.81 2.73
CA THR A 115 1.52 3.37 2.39
C THR A 115 1.33 3.16 0.90
N LEU A 116 0.36 3.86 0.29
CA LEU A 116 0.10 3.77 -1.14
C LEU A 116 1.28 4.29 -1.98
N MET A 117 1.92 5.39 -1.57
CA MET A 117 3.15 5.89 -2.21
C MET A 117 4.28 4.87 -2.14
N ASN A 118 4.44 4.15 -1.02
CA ASN A 118 5.47 3.10 -0.93
C ASN A 118 5.19 1.94 -1.90
N VAL A 119 3.92 1.54 -2.07
CA VAL A 119 3.55 0.51 -3.07
C VAL A 119 3.88 0.99 -4.49
N LEU A 120 3.58 2.25 -4.81
CA LEU A 120 3.91 2.84 -6.11
C LEU A 120 5.42 2.95 -6.34
N LEU A 121 6.19 3.27 -5.29
CA LEU A 121 7.66 3.26 -5.32
C LEU A 121 8.21 1.87 -5.64
N GLU A 122 7.65 0.83 -5.00
CA GLU A 122 8.03 -0.56 -5.26
C GLU A 122 7.72 -0.98 -6.69
N ILE A 123 6.54 -0.63 -7.22
CA ILE A 123 6.17 -0.90 -8.62
C ILE A 123 7.17 -0.25 -9.58
N ASN A 124 7.54 1.01 -9.34
CA ASN A 124 8.55 1.71 -10.15
C ASN A 124 9.92 1.01 -10.13
N ARG A 125 10.36 0.54 -8.96
CA ARG A 125 11.63 -0.20 -8.81
C ARG A 125 11.60 -1.58 -9.46
N GLU A 126 10.45 -2.26 -9.42
CA GLU A 126 10.24 -3.52 -10.12
C GLU A 126 10.32 -3.34 -11.63
N LEU A 127 9.77 -2.24 -12.16
CA LEU A 127 9.93 -1.86 -13.57
C LEU A 127 11.40 -1.64 -13.94
N ASP A 128 12.16 -0.88 -13.14
CA ASP A 128 13.60 -0.69 -13.41
C ASP A 128 14.36 -2.02 -13.41
N SER A 129 14.10 -2.85 -12.39
CA SER A 129 14.73 -4.17 -12.28
C SER A 129 14.48 -5.01 -13.52
N MET A 130 13.25 -5.00 -14.03
CA MET A 130 12.91 -5.70 -15.25
C MET A 130 13.55 -5.07 -16.49
N GLN A 131 13.53 -3.74 -16.63
CA GLN A 131 14.12 -3.01 -17.75
C GLN A 131 15.64 -3.22 -17.85
N ARG A 132 16.36 -3.22 -16.72
CA ARG A 132 17.81 -3.54 -16.67
C ARG A 132 18.12 -4.93 -17.18
N ASN A 133 17.26 -5.91 -16.90
CA ASN A 133 17.43 -7.28 -17.41
C ASN A 133 17.22 -7.40 -18.93
N MET A 134 16.78 -6.32 -19.59
CA MET A 134 16.57 -6.22 -21.03
C MET A 134 17.54 -5.23 -21.70
N ASP A 135 18.52 -4.72 -20.96
CA ASP A 135 19.44 -3.66 -21.39
C ASP A 135 18.71 -2.42 -21.96
N PHE A 136 17.52 -2.12 -21.42
CA PHE A 136 16.80 -0.88 -21.74
C PHE A 136 17.38 0.28 -20.93
N ASP A 137 17.45 1.46 -21.55
CA ASP A 137 17.89 2.68 -20.86
C ASP A 137 17.07 2.92 -19.60
N GLU A 138 17.77 3.15 -18.49
CA GLU A 138 17.17 3.50 -17.21
C GLU A 138 16.40 4.82 -17.34
N GLU A 139 15.18 4.85 -16.82
CA GLU A 139 14.40 6.07 -16.73
C GLU A 139 14.72 6.80 -15.43
N GLU A 140 14.97 8.10 -15.51
CA GLU A 140 15.34 8.92 -14.35
C GLU A 140 14.13 9.34 -13.49
N TRP A 141 13.17 8.45 -13.29
CA TRP A 141 11.93 8.75 -12.53
C TRP A 141 12.24 9.08 -11.06
N GLU A 142 13.29 8.50 -10.48
CA GLU A 142 13.72 8.76 -9.11
C GLU A 142 14.05 10.25 -8.87
N SER A 143 14.58 10.95 -9.90
CA SER A 143 14.86 12.39 -9.81
C SER A 143 13.59 13.22 -9.61
N THR A 144 12.46 12.77 -10.15
CA THR A 144 11.16 13.43 -10.06
C THR A 144 10.32 12.95 -8.88
N TRP A 145 10.66 11.81 -8.27
CA TRP A 145 9.89 11.21 -7.18
C TRP A 145 9.70 12.16 -5.99
N SER A 146 10.76 12.86 -5.58
CA SER A 146 10.69 13.80 -4.45
C SER A 146 9.76 14.99 -4.73
N ILE A 147 9.67 15.42 -5.99
CA ILE A 147 8.75 16.48 -6.42
C ILE A 147 7.31 15.96 -6.35
N GLN A 148 7.06 14.78 -6.92
CA GLN A 148 5.74 14.17 -6.89
C GLN A 148 5.25 13.89 -5.46
N VAL A 149 6.12 13.43 -4.57
CA VAL A 149 5.79 13.25 -3.15
C VAL A 149 5.36 14.57 -2.50
N ARG A 150 6.08 15.65 -2.76
CA ARG A 150 5.70 16.97 -2.25
C ARG A 150 4.35 17.41 -2.80
N ASP A 151 4.10 17.21 -4.09
CA ASP A 151 2.82 17.57 -4.73
C ASP A 151 1.66 16.78 -4.11
N VAL A 152 1.84 15.48 -3.83
CA VAL A 152 0.87 14.66 -3.09
C VAL A 152 0.60 15.24 -1.71
N GLU A 153 1.64 15.63 -0.96
CA GLU A 153 1.47 16.23 0.37
C GLU A 153 0.71 17.56 0.33
N GLU A 154 1.02 18.44 -0.62
CA GLU A 154 0.32 19.73 -0.81
C GLU A 154 -1.15 19.51 -1.21
N ASN A 155 -1.41 18.53 -2.08
CA ASN A 155 -2.76 18.17 -2.49
C ASN A 155 -3.57 17.59 -1.33
N LEU A 156 -2.97 16.76 -0.48
CA LEU A 156 -3.64 16.24 0.72
C LEU A 156 -4.02 17.35 1.70
N VAL A 157 -3.13 18.34 1.88
CA VAL A 157 -3.41 19.52 2.71
C VAL A 157 -4.60 20.29 2.15
N SER A 158 -4.55 20.63 0.87
CA SER A 158 -5.62 21.38 0.19
C SER A 158 -6.96 20.63 0.21
N ALA A 159 -6.93 19.31 -0.05
CA ALA A 159 -8.12 18.47 -0.04
C ALA A 159 -8.76 18.39 1.35
N TRP A 160 -7.96 18.26 2.40
CA TRP A 160 -8.47 18.25 3.77
C TRP A 160 -9.09 19.59 4.17
N GLU A 161 -8.40 20.71 3.90
CA GLU A 161 -8.91 22.05 4.22
C GLU A 161 -10.25 22.35 3.53
N ALA A 162 -10.41 21.87 2.29
CA ALA A 162 -11.66 21.97 1.55
C ALA A 162 -12.79 21.11 2.17
N ASN A 163 -12.46 19.94 2.71
CA ASN A 163 -13.43 18.95 3.18
C ASN A 163 -13.74 19.01 4.69
N VAL A 164 -12.95 19.72 5.50
CA VAL A 164 -13.16 19.76 6.96
C VAL A 164 -14.54 20.30 7.35
N LYS A 165 -15.10 21.21 6.54
CA LYS A 165 -16.43 21.79 6.78
C LYS A 165 -17.57 20.81 6.46
N SER A 166 -17.33 19.86 5.54
CA SER A 166 -18.26 18.80 5.15
C SER A 166 -18.00 17.49 5.90
N LEU A 167 -17.18 17.49 6.95
CA LEU A 167 -16.82 16.27 7.68
C LEU A 167 -18.04 15.51 8.23
N ARG A 168 -19.13 16.21 8.57
CA ARG A 168 -20.41 15.60 8.99
C ARG A 168 -21.14 14.83 7.87
N THR A 169 -20.94 15.19 6.61
CA THR A 169 -21.53 14.47 5.48
C THR A 169 -20.69 13.25 5.12
N VAL A 170 -19.37 13.33 5.34
CA VAL A 170 -18.43 12.22 5.12
C VAL A 170 -18.50 11.18 6.23
N LEU A 171 -18.72 11.62 7.48
CA LEU A 171 -18.81 10.77 8.67
C LEU A 171 -20.16 10.99 9.40
N PRO A 172 -21.27 10.48 8.84
CA PRO A 172 -22.62 10.81 9.31
C PRO A 172 -22.96 10.20 10.68
N ASP A 173 -22.38 9.05 11.02
CA ASP A 173 -22.70 8.29 12.22
C ASP A 173 -21.49 8.09 13.15
N ALA A 174 -21.76 7.59 14.36
CA ALA A 174 -20.75 7.42 15.39
C ALA A 174 -19.76 6.29 15.10
N GLU A 175 -20.16 5.28 14.30
CA GLU A 175 -19.31 4.15 13.93
C GLU A 175 -18.25 4.60 12.93
N ALA A 176 -18.67 5.27 11.85
CA ALA A 176 -17.77 5.88 10.87
C ALA A 176 -16.79 6.88 11.52
N GLN A 177 -17.26 7.68 12.48
CA GLN A 177 -16.39 8.59 13.25
C GLN A 177 -15.36 7.85 14.10
N LEU A 178 -15.75 6.75 14.76
CA LEU A 178 -14.85 5.94 15.58
C LEU A 178 -13.80 5.23 14.73
N ASP A 179 -14.20 4.68 13.59
CA ASP A 179 -13.30 4.01 12.65
C ASP A 179 -12.29 4.99 12.06
N ALA A 180 -12.76 6.14 11.58
CA ALA A 180 -11.90 7.23 11.09
C ALA A 180 -10.88 7.68 12.16
N LEU A 181 -11.34 7.86 13.40
CA LEU A 181 -10.46 8.26 14.50
C LEU A 181 -9.42 7.19 14.83
N THR A 182 -9.79 5.91 14.74
CA THR A 182 -8.89 4.79 14.97
C THR A 182 -7.79 4.75 13.90
N LEU A 183 -8.16 4.91 12.62
CA LEU A 183 -7.22 4.97 11.50
C LEU A 183 -6.26 6.17 11.64
N LEU A 184 -6.79 7.36 11.93
CA LEU A 184 -6.00 8.58 12.11
C LEU A 184 -5.02 8.45 13.26
N LYS A 185 -5.45 7.96 14.43
CA LYS A 185 -4.55 7.75 15.58
C LYS A 185 -3.44 6.75 15.29
N ASN A 186 -3.75 5.69 14.55
CA ASN A 186 -2.75 4.70 14.15
C ASN A 186 -1.73 5.31 13.21
N GLU A 187 -2.16 6.06 12.19
CA GLU A 187 -1.24 6.72 11.25
C GLU A 187 -0.41 7.81 11.93
N VAL A 188 -1.00 8.65 12.80
CA VAL A 188 -0.26 9.65 13.60
C VAL A 188 0.87 9.01 14.40
N ARG A 189 0.61 7.85 15.04
CA ARG A 189 1.65 7.11 15.78
C ARG A 189 2.75 6.58 14.86
N GLN A 190 2.39 6.15 13.66
CA GLN A 190 3.34 5.60 12.69
C GLN A 190 4.10 6.67 11.90
N SER A 191 3.62 7.92 11.88
CA SER A 191 4.20 9.02 11.11
C SER A 191 5.28 9.80 11.85
N VAL A 192 5.38 9.70 13.18
CA VAL A 192 6.29 10.47 14.06
C VAL A 192 7.77 10.46 13.62
N SER A 193 8.22 9.43 12.89
CA SER A 193 9.61 9.33 12.43
C SER A 193 9.79 9.33 10.90
N LYS A 194 8.71 9.43 10.12
CA LYS A 194 8.74 9.10 8.67
C LYS A 194 8.01 10.08 7.75
N ARG A 195 7.33 11.11 8.28
CA ARG A 195 6.61 12.13 7.49
C ARG A 195 7.22 13.52 7.67
N GLY A 196 6.93 14.41 6.72
CA GLY A 196 7.18 15.83 6.88
C GLY A 196 6.31 16.44 8.00
N THR A 197 6.77 17.54 8.58
CA THR A 197 6.06 18.25 9.66
C THR A 197 4.66 18.72 9.24
N SER A 198 4.50 19.15 7.98
CA SER A 198 3.23 19.58 7.41
C SER A 198 2.19 18.45 7.39
N SER A 199 2.59 17.29 6.88
CA SER A 199 1.70 16.14 6.71
C SER A 199 1.43 15.38 8.02
N GLN A 200 2.25 15.59 9.06
CA GLN A 200 1.91 15.21 10.42
C GLN A 200 0.87 16.16 11.05
N GLY A 201 1.06 17.48 10.92
CA GLY A 201 0.15 18.47 11.49
C GLY A 201 -1.29 18.32 10.99
N ILE A 202 -1.48 17.97 9.72
CA ILE A 202 -2.81 17.69 9.16
C ILE A 202 -3.45 16.42 9.73
N LEU A 203 -2.69 15.35 9.97
CA LEU A 203 -3.23 14.11 10.55
C LEU A 203 -3.71 14.36 12.00
N GLU A 204 -2.96 15.16 12.75
CA GLU A 204 -3.33 15.59 14.10
C GLU A 204 -4.59 16.48 14.05
N ALA A 205 -4.62 17.48 13.17
CA ALA A 205 -5.79 18.34 12.97
C ALA A 205 -7.03 17.55 12.54
N ALA A 206 -6.85 16.53 11.70
CA ALA A 206 -7.93 15.64 11.29
C ALA A 206 -8.46 14.80 12.45
N ALA A 207 -7.58 14.25 13.29
CA ALA A 207 -8.00 13.53 14.49
C ALA A 207 -8.78 14.44 15.44
N GLU A 208 -8.33 15.68 15.66
CA GLU A 208 -9.04 16.66 16.50
C GLU A 208 -10.42 17.03 15.93
N ALA A 209 -10.51 17.25 14.61
CA ALA A 209 -11.77 17.56 13.95
C ALA A 209 -12.80 16.42 14.11
N VAL A 210 -12.37 15.16 13.96
CA VAL A 210 -13.23 13.99 14.18
C VAL A 210 -13.66 13.88 15.65
N ILE A 211 -12.75 14.15 16.60
CA ILE A 211 -13.08 14.19 18.04
C ILE A 211 -14.15 15.26 18.34
N ALA A 212 -14.09 16.41 17.70
CA ALA A 212 -15.07 17.49 17.87
C ALA A 212 -16.46 17.17 17.29
N LEU A 213 -16.53 16.23 16.34
CA LEU A 213 -17.81 15.72 15.82
C LEU A 213 -18.48 14.74 16.77
N SER A 214 -17.70 13.97 17.53
CA SER A 214 -18.22 12.93 18.40
C SER A 214 -19.16 13.51 19.48
N PRO A 215 -20.35 12.93 19.72
CA PRO A 215 -21.29 13.44 20.72
C PRO A 215 -20.71 13.47 22.15
N SER A 216 -19.74 12.60 22.44
CA SER A 216 -19.19 12.36 23.77
C SER A 216 -18.29 13.49 24.31
N THR A 217 -17.75 14.35 23.44
CA THR A 217 -16.98 15.54 23.84
C THR A 217 -17.87 16.76 24.10
N ARG A 218 -19.17 16.68 23.79
CA ARG A 218 -20.15 17.72 24.11
C ARG A 218 -20.64 17.60 25.56
N CYS A 219 -19.71 17.38 26.50
CA CYS A 219 -19.98 17.69 27.89
C CYS A 219 -20.02 19.21 27.97
N LYS A 220 -21.23 19.78 27.83
CA LYS A 220 -21.51 21.19 28.04
C LYS A 220 -20.91 21.57 29.41
N ARG A 221 -19.75 22.23 29.43
CA ARG A 221 -19.41 23.11 30.55
C ARG A 221 -20.52 24.15 30.57
N SER A 222 -21.49 23.95 31.45
CA SER A 222 -22.52 24.94 31.72
C SER A 222 -21.82 26.25 32.09
N PRO A 223 -22.07 27.36 31.39
CA PRO A 223 -21.45 28.64 31.69
C PRO A 223 -22.20 29.30 32.86
N HIS A 224 -22.19 28.68 34.03
CA HIS A 224 -22.62 29.32 35.27
C HIS A 224 -21.89 28.72 36.46
N HIS A 225 -20.66 29.17 36.69
CA HIS A 225 -20.15 29.30 38.05
C HIS A 225 -19.44 30.64 38.15
N SER A 226 -20.25 31.69 38.29
CA SER A 226 -19.84 32.85 39.06
C SER A 226 -19.40 32.38 40.44
N ALA A 227 -18.33 32.99 40.95
CA ALA A 227 -17.72 32.82 42.26
C ALA A 227 -18.62 32.15 43.32
N LEU A 228 -18.20 30.99 43.80
CA LEU A 228 -18.84 30.30 44.92
C LEU A 228 -18.45 30.99 46.23
N ASP A 229 -19.47 31.53 46.90
CA ASP A 229 -19.45 31.82 48.34
C ASP A 229 -19.18 30.53 49.14
N PRO A 230 -18.31 30.56 50.16
CA PRO A 230 -18.08 29.41 51.03
C PRO A 230 -19.30 29.21 51.94
N GLY A 231 -20.13 28.21 51.62
CA GLY A 231 -21.23 27.80 52.50
C GLY A 231 -22.42 27.06 51.86
N THR A 232 -22.44 26.85 50.54
CA THR A 232 -23.62 26.27 49.89
C THR A 232 -23.45 24.78 49.63
N VAL A 233 -24.26 23.98 50.32
CA VAL A 233 -24.35 22.52 50.13
C VAL A 233 -25.16 22.23 48.87
N PHE A 234 -24.54 21.56 47.89
CA PHE A 234 -25.18 21.15 46.65
C PHE A 234 -25.73 19.74 46.76
N ARG A 235 -27.03 19.59 46.49
CA ARG A 235 -27.67 18.28 46.33
C ARG A 235 -27.89 18.02 44.85
N GLY A 236 -27.31 16.95 44.34
CA GLY A 236 -27.47 16.53 42.95
C GLY A 236 -27.35 15.02 42.80
N THR A 237 -27.66 14.51 41.62
CA THR A 237 -27.56 13.07 41.33
C THR A 237 -26.38 12.85 40.39
N TRP A 238 -25.35 12.13 40.83
CA TRP A 238 -24.21 11.72 40.00
C TRP A 238 -24.27 10.22 39.77
N MET A 239 -24.27 9.79 38.51
CA MET A 239 -24.35 8.37 38.13
C MET A 239 -25.52 7.63 38.77
N GLY A 240 -26.68 8.29 38.90
CA GLY A 240 -27.88 7.71 39.52
C GLY A 240 -27.86 7.64 41.05
N ALA A 241 -26.78 8.09 41.70
CA ALA A 241 -26.68 8.21 43.16
C ALA A 241 -26.86 9.67 43.61
N ASN A 242 -27.65 9.89 44.65
CA ASN A 242 -27.79 11.23 45.25
C ASN A 242 -26.52 11.56 46.03
N VAL A 243 -25.85 12.64 45.63
CA VAL A 243 -24.64 13.16 46.26
C VAL A 243 -24.94 14.54 46.85
N VAL A 244 -24.38 14.77 48.04
CA VAL A 244 -24.42 16.05 48.74
C VAL A 244 -22.98 16.50 48.92
N ILE A 245 -22.60 17.65 48.35
CA ILE A 245 -21.27 18.26 48.49
C ILE A 245 -21.43 19.57 49.25
#